data_AF-A0A318H8K4-F1
#
_entry.id   AF-A0A318H8K4-F1
#
_cell.length_a   1.000
_cell.length_b   1.000
_cell.length_c   1.000
_cell.angle_alpha   90.00
_cell.angle_beta   90.00
_cell.angle_gamma   90.00
#
_symmetry.space_group_name_H-M   'P 1'
#
loop_
_entity.id
_entity.type
_entity.pdbx_description
1 polymer ?
#
loop_
_entity_poly.entity_id
_entity_poly.type
_entity_poly.pdbx_seq_one_letter_code
_entity_poly.pdbx_strand_id
1 'polypeptide(L)'
;MESFVSVYVDMAATADAVRAAVAELPNPKGVLEVTVDCNSVTDTFGCRIAVDLTGTFDERTEGLSIARRYAEQLSLALGVPAFPFHDLLRRDHTAS
;
A
#
# COMPACT_ATOMS: atom_id res chain seq x y z
N MET A 1 6.51 -13.98 14.29
CA MET A 1 5.28 -13.20 14.03
C MET A 1 5.58 -12.41 12.79
N GLU A 2 4.86 -12.69 11.70
CA GLU A 2 5.02 -11.92 10.47
C GLU A 2 4.30 -10.59 10.68
N SER A 3 4.99 -9.50 10.38
CA SER A 3 4.45 -8.14 10.46
C SER A 3 3.91 -7.73 9.09
N PHE A 4 2.87 -6.89 9.11
CA PHE A 4 2.10 -6.57 7.92
C PHE A 4 1.71 -5.09 7.90
N VAL A 5 1.83 -4.46 6.72
CA VAL A 5 1.27 -3.14 6.46
C VAL A 5 0.71 -3.07 5.04
N SER A 6 -0.35 -2.27 4.85
CA SER A 6 -1.01 -2.13 3.55
C SER A 6 -0.88 -0.72 2.98
N VAL A 7 -0.74 -0.67 1.66
CA VAL A 7 -0.83 0.51 0.81
C VAL A 7 -2.02 0.35 -0.13
N TYR A 8 -2.85 1.38 -0.22
CA TYR A 8 -4.06 1.40 -1.04
C TYR A 8 -3.85 2.32 -2.24
N VAL A 9 -4.18 1.83 -3.42
CA VAL A 9 -4.01 2.55 -4.69
C VAL A 9 -5.34 3.13 -5.15
N ASP A 10 -5.29 4.38 -5.62
CA ASP A 10 -6.41 5.11 -6.20
C ASP A 10 -7.10 4.31 -7.33
N MET A 11 -8.43 4.47 -7.44
CA MET A 11 -9.29 3.78 -8.40
C MET A 11 -8.90 4.02 -9.87
N ALA A 12 -8.12 5.07 -10.17
CA ALA A 12 -7.62 5.33 -11.52
C ALA A 12 -6.59 4.28 -12.01
N ALA A 13 -5.94 3.52 -11.12
CA ALA A 13 -5.01 2.45 -11.52
C ALA A 13 -5.74 1.14 -11.87
N THR A 14 -5.23 0.44 -12.89
CA THR A 14 -5.65 -0.93 -13.20
C THR A 14 -4.85 -1.94 -12.40
N ALA A 15 -5.44 -3.11 -12.11
CA ALA A 15 -4.76 -4.20 -11.41
C ALA A 15 -3.44 -4.62 -12.09
N ASP A 16 -3.42 -4.67 -13.42
CA ASP A 16 -2.22 -5.07 -14.16
C ASP A 16 -1.13 -4.00 -14.09
N ALA A 17 -1.49 -2.71 -14.11
CA ALA A 17 -0.53 -1.63 -13.89
C ALA A 17 0.07 -1.68 -12.49
N VAL A 18 -0.76 -1.94 -11.46
CA VAL A 18 -0.27 -2.09 -10.08
C VAL A 18 0.68 -3.28 -9.96
N ARG A 19 0.33 -4.44 -10.51
CA ARG A 19 1.21 -5.63 -10.49
C ARG A 19 2.53 -5.37 -11.21
N ALA A 20 2.50 -4.72 -12.36
CA ALA A 20 3.69 -4.37 -13.10
C ALA A 20 4.59 -3.41 -12.30
N ALA A 21 4.01 -2.37 -11.69
CA ALA A 21 4.75 -1.44 -10.85
C ALA A 21 5.37 -2.13 -9.62
N VAL A 22 4.60 -2.99 -8.94
CA VAL A 22 5.10 -3.75 -7.78
C VAL A 22 6.25 -4.68 -8.15
N ALA A 23 6.20 -5.32 -9.34
CA ALA A 23 7.27 -6.20 -9.80
C ALA A 23 8.60 -5.47 -10.08
N GLU A 24 8.55 -4.18 -10.43
CA GLU A 24 9.72 -3.35 -10.72
C GLU A 24 10.27 -2.63 -9.49
N LEU A 25 9.46 -2.47 -8.43
CA LEU A 25 9.87 -1.78 -7.22
C LEU A 25 10.73 -2.67 -6.31
N PRO A 26 11.81 -2.14 -5.72
CA PRO A 26 12.58 -2.90 -4.75
C PRO A 26 11.79 -3.09 -3.45
N ASN A 27 11.85 -4.29 -2.89
CA ASN A 27 11.28 -4.56 -1.57
C ASN A 27 11.95 -3.66 -0.50
N PRO A 28 11.17 -2.96 0.35
CA PRO A 28 11.73 -2.24 1.48
C PRO A 28 12.49 -3.17 2.43
N LYS A 29 13.45 -2.62 3.17
CA LYS A 29 14.19 -3.39 4.18
C LYS A 29 13.23 -4.03 5.19
N GLY A 30 13.39 -5.33 5.41
CA GLY A 30 12.56 -6.09 6.35
C GLY A 30 11.26 -6.62 5.75
N VAL A 31 10.89 -6.22 4.52
CA VAL A 31 9.77 -6.79 3.77
C VAL A 31 10.27 -8.02 3.02
N LEU A 32 9.56 -9.14 3.20
CA LEU A 32 9.86 -10.43 2.57
C LEU A 32 8.98 -10.66 1.34
N GLU A 33 7.73 -10.21 1.40
CA GLU A 33 6.73 -10.43 0.36
C GLU A 33 5.91 -9.16 0.14
N VAL A 34 5.57 -8.90 -1.13
CA VAL A 34 4.63 -7.86 -1.52
C VAL A 34 3.52 -8.48 -2.36
N THR A 35 2.29 -8.41 -1.86
CA THR A 35 1.13 -9.05 -2.47
C THR A 35 0.14 -7.99 -2.95
N VAL A 36 -0.38 -8.15 -4.16
CA VAL A 36 -1.42 -7.26 -4.72
C VAL A 36 -2.78 -7.92 -4.55
N ASP A 37 -3.57 -7.43 -3.61
CA ASP A 37 -4.97 -7.83 -3.42
C ASP A 37 -5.89 -6.98 -4.31
N CYS A 38 -6.41 -7.64 -5.35
CA CYS A 38 -7.42 -7.08 -6.25
C CYS A 38 -8.84 -7.60 -5.94
N ASN A 39 -8.98 -8.50 -4.97
CA ASN A 39 -10.24 -9.19 -4.66
C ASN A 39 -11.06 -8.42 -3.62
N SER A 40 -10.41 -7.60 -2.79
CA SER A 40 -11.09 -6.62 -1.93
C SER A 40 -11.60 -5.44 -2.75
N VAL A 41 -12.56 -5.71 -3.64
CA VAL A 41 -13.31 -4.72 -4.45
C VAL A 41 -14.36 -4.00 -3.59
N THR A 42 -14.02 -3.66 -2.35
CA THR A 42 -14.80 -2.71 -1.56
C THR A 42 -14.18 -1.36 -1.80
N ASP A 43 -14.96 -0.40 -2.32
CA ASP A 43 -14.58 1.01 -2.39
C ASP A 43 -14.29 1.50 -0.96
N THR A 44 -13.03 1.35 -0.56
CA THR A 44 -12.56 1.60 0.78
C THR A 44 -11.74 2.86 0.67
N PHE A 45 -12.34 3.98 1.06
CA PHE A 45 -11.73 5.32 0.97
C PHE A 45 -11.37 5.75 -0.47
N GLY A 46 -12.15 5.38 -1.49
CA GLY A 46 -11.86 5.75 -2.88
C GLY A 46 -10.70 4.98 -3.51
N CYS A 47 -10.26 3.89 -2.88
CA CYS A 47 -9.19 3.02 -3.36
C CYS A 47 -9.74 1.64 -3.74
N ARG A 48 -9.13 1.02 -4.77
CA ARG A 48 -9.59 -0.27 -5.32
C ARG A 48 -8.70 -1.46 -5.01
N ILE A 49 -7.40 -1.21 -4.86
CA ILE A 49 -6.38 -2.24 -4.85
C ILE A 49 -5.54 -2.03 -3.60
N ALA A 50 -5.42 -3.08 -2.80
CA ALA A 50 -4.49 -3.11 -1.67
C ALA A 50 -3.19 -3.78 -2.11
N VAL A 51 -2.09 -3.23 -1.64
CA VAL A 51 -0.74 -3.78 -1.77
C VAL A 51 -0.20 -4.01 -0.38
N ASP A 52 -0.03 -5.27 -0.06
CA ASP A 52 0.30 -5.76 1.27
C ASP A 52 1.79 -6.06 1.35
N LEU A 53 2.45 -5.52 2.36
CA LEU A 53 3.87 -5.72 2.62
C LEU A 53 4.01 -6.57 3.89
N THR A 54 4.46 -7.80 3.71
CA THR A 54 4.63 -8.77 4.80
C THR A 54 6.12 -9.01 5.04
N GLY A 55 6.55 -9.08 6.29
CA GLY A 55 7.94 -9.40 6.60
C GLY A 55 8.29 -9.46 8.08
N THR A 56 9.55 -9.14 8.39
CA THR A 56 10.14 -9.25 9.74
C THR A 56 10.43 -7.90 10.39
N PHE A 57 9.95 -6.80 9.81
CA PHE A 57 10.08 -5.46 10.38
C PHE A 57 9.22 -5.33 11.64
N ASP A 58 9.54 -4.39 12.53
CA ASP A 58 8.67 -4.05 13.65
C ASP A 58 7.49 -3.19 13.16
N GLU A 59 6.31 -3.78 13.09
CA GLU A 59 5.09 -3.11 12.65
C GLU A 59 4.79 -1.80 13.42
N ARG A 60 5.09 -1.75 14.72
CA ARG A 60 4.77 -0.58 15.56
C ARG A 60 5.71 0.59 15.33
N THR A 61 6.99 0.32 15.07
CA THR A 61 8.01 1.37 14.96
C THR A 61 8.43 1.65 13.52
N GLU A 62 8.45 0.63 12.66
CA GLU A 62 8.89 0.71 11.28
C GLU A 62 7.72 0.70 10.27
N GLY A 63 6.62 0.02 10.60
CA GLY A 63 5.52 -0.24 9.67
C GLY A 63 4.97 1.01 8.99
N LEU A 64 4.69 2.08 9.74
CA LEU A 64 4.18 3.34 9.17
C LEU A 64 5.16 3.98 8.19
N SER A 65 6.46 3.95 8.51
CA SER A 65 7.51 4.53 7.66
C SER A 65 7.70 3.71 6.39
N ILE A 66 7.64 2.38 6.49
CA ILE A 66 7.69 1.45 5.35
C ILE A 66 6.50 1.71 4.43
N ALA A 67 5.28 1.72 4.97
CA ALA A 67 4.07 1.92 4.18
C ALA A 67 4.06 3.28 3.47
N ARG A 68 4.47 4.37 4.14
CA ARG A 68 4.55 5.70 3.54
C ARG A 68 5.56 5.78 2.40
N ARG A 69 6.77 5.27 2.62
CA ARG A 69 7.82 5.28 1.60
C ARG A 69 7.41 4.45 0.39
N TYR A 70 6.84 3.28 0.63
CA TYR A 70 6.39 2.40 -0.45
C TYR A 70 5.22 3.02 -1.22
N ALA A 71 4.27 3.64 -0.53
CA ALA A 71 3.17 4.38 -1.17
C ALA A 71 3.68 5.52 -2.06
N GLU A 72 4.69 6.29 -1.62
CA GLU A 72 5.31 7.33 -2.44
C GLU A 72 5.95 6.74 -3.71
N GLN A 73 6.73 5.67 -3.58
CA GLN A 73 7.37 5.01 -4.71
C GLN A 73 6.36 4.43 -5.71
N LEU A 74 5.32 3.78 -5.19
CA LEU A 74 4.25 3.20 -5.99
C LEU A 74 3.42 4.28 -6.70
N SER A 75 3.15 5.40 -6.02
CA SER A 75 2.47 6.54 -6.62
C SER A 75 3.28 7.15 -7.76
N LEU A 76 4.60 7.31 -7.57
CA LEU A 76 5.50 7.81 -8.61
C LEU A 76 5.56 6.87 -9.82
N ALA A 77 5.60 5.55 -9.58
CA ALA A 77 5.62 4.55 -10.66
C ALA A 77 4.32 4.50 -11.46
N LEU A 78 3.17 4.69 -10.80
CA LEU A 78 1.85 4.60 -11.43
C LEU A 78 1.35 5.92 -12.00
N GLY A 79 1.87 7.06 -11.55
CA GLY A 79 1.35 8.39 -11.89
C GLY A 79 -0.03 8.69 -11.28
N VAL A 80 -0.49 7.87 -10.32
CA VAL A 80 -1.72 8.09 -9.55
C VAL A 80 -1.43 8.00 -8.06
N PRO A 81 -2.29 8.54 -7.18
CA PRO A 81 -2.05 8.48 -5.75
C PRO A 81 -2.06 7.04 -5.20
N ALA A 82 -1.18 6.80 -4.23
CA ALA A 82 -1.22 5.63 -3.36
C ALA A 82 -1.07 6.09 -1.91
N PHE A 83 -1.75 5.42 -0.98
CA PHE A 83 -1.88 5.86 0.40
C PHE A 83 -1.63 4.70 1.37
N PRO A 84 -0.81 4.89 2.41
CA PRO A 84 -0.72 3.91 3.48
C PRO A 84 -2.05 3.86 4.24
N PHE A 85 -2.48 2.66 4.64
CA PHE A 85 -3.78 2.43 5.28
C PHE A 85 -4.04 3.36 6.48
N HIS A 86 -3.04 3.54 7.33
CA HIS A 86 -3.14 4.40 8.51
C HIS A 86 -3.46 5.86 8.16
N ASP A 87 -2.96 6.37 7.03
CA ASP A 87 -3.25 7.75 6.61
C ASP A 87 -4.66 7.88 6.01
N LEU A 88 -5.21 6.81 5.42
CA LEU A 88 -6.61 6.76 4.99
C LEU A 88 -7.58 6.79 6.18
N LEU A 89 -7.31 5.98 7.21
CA LEU A 89 -8.11 5.97 8.45
C LEU A 89 -8.18 7.37 9.08
N ARG A 90 -7.06 8.09 9.09
CA ARG A 90 -7.01 9.45 9.63
C ARG A 90 -7.84 10.44 8.79
N ARG A 91 -7.78 10.34 7.46
CA ARG A 91 -8.56 11.22 6.57
C ARG A 91 -10.06 11.02 6.77
N ASP A 92 -10.51 9.77 6.84
CA ASP A 92 -11.93 9.44 7.02
C ASP A 92 -12.45 9.91 8.39
N HIS A 93 -11.67 9.69 9.46
CA HIS A 93 -12.02 10.17 10.79
C HIS A 93 -12.18 11.70 10.88
N THR A 94 -11.46 12.46 10.03
CA THR A 94 -11.55 13.93 10.02
C THR A 94 -12.75 14.44 9.20
N ALA A 95 -13.36 13.57 8.39
CA ALA A 95 -14.50 13.91 7.52
C ALA A 95 -15.88 13.61 8.17
N SER A 96 -15.90 12.97 9.35
CA SER A 96 -17.10 12.68 10.17
C SER A 96 -17.31 13.71 11.27
#